data_AF-A0A7S0GWM7-F1
#
_entry.id   AF-A0A7S0GWM7-F1
#
_cell.length_a   1.000
_cell.length_b   1.000
_cell.length_c   1.000
_cell.angle_alpha   90.00
_cell.angle_beta   90.00
_cell.angle_gamma   90.00
#
_symmetry.space_group_name_H-M   'P 1'
#
loop_
_entity.id
_entity.type
_entity.pdbx_description
1 polymer ?
#
loop_
_entity_poly.entity_id
_entity_poly.type
_entity_poly.pdbx_seq_one_letter_code
_entity_poly.pdbx_strand_id
1 'polypeptide(L)'
;DPEVVVAQQARLWSLAPRTAALAIGRGAFTLGTARARRTETARVPPLTLAGRLPAQRGAVVALDLQAAGAAGADFARWPEFHNGVAAGLALSSNAGRGELTRAWIMFNRPKEPQNAHAGVLFALGLTGHLTNLTNTDLYRYLVQEHDATTVAALLGVAAARRGSARADAAKMCFLHLPAIHPAAFPEVELTLNAQSAALAAVGLLYQGTAHRRTCEIALAEIGRDPSGSHSGGSSSNGEGGAHAFGGREGYALAAGFALGLTALGRGADAVGLADLRVVQRLRSYL
;
A
#
# COMPACT_ATOMS: atom_id res chain seq x y z
N ASP A 1 9.30 -17.33 37.04
CA ASP A 1 10.21 -18.25 36.33
C ASP A 1 10.47 -17.68 34.94
N PRO A 2 11.69 -17.18 34.66
CA PRO A 2 12.01 -16.54 33.38
C PRO A 2 11.88 -17.49 32.19
N GLU A 3 12.13 -18.79 32.34
CA GLU A 3 12.04 -19.76 31.25
C GLU A 3 10.59 -19.92 30.76
N VAL A 4 9.64 -19.92 31.70
CA VAL A 4 8.21 -19.98 31.40
C VAL A 4 7.75 -18.75 30.58
N VAL A 5 8.25 -17.56 30.91
CA VAL A 5 7.91 -16.32 30.18
C VAL A 5 8.47 -16.36 28.76
N VAL A 6 9.71 -16.83 28.58
CA VAL A 6 10.32 -16.99 27.24
C VAL A 6 9.53 -17.99 26.39
N ALA A 7 9.16 -19.14 26.96
CA ALA A 7 8.36 -20.14 26.26
C ALA A 7 6.96 -19.59 25.87
N GLN A 8 6.34 -18.79 26.75
CA GLN A 8 5.08 -18.12 26.45
C GLN A 8 5.22 -17.11 25.31
N GLN A 9 6.25 -16.26 25.34
CA GLN A 9 6.51 -15.29 24.27
C GLN A 9 6.80 -15.99 22.93
N ALA A 10 7.61 -17.05 22.93
CA ALA A 10 7.87 -17.85 21.72
C ALA A 10 6.58 -18.46 21.14
N ARG A 11 5.68 -18.96 22.02
CA ARG A 11 4.39 -19.48 21.58
C ARG A 11 3.50 -18.38 21.02
N LEU A 12 3.43 -17.22 21.65
CA LEU A 12 2.68 -16.06 21.15
C LEU A 12 3.20 -15.60 19.79
N TRP A 13 4.53 -15.51 19.63
CA TRP A 13 5.19 -15.21 18.35
C TRP A 13 4.78 -16.19 17.25
N SER A 14 4.73 -17.50 17.54
CA SER A 14 4.29 -18.49 16.54
C SER A 14 2.82 -18.34 16.11
N LEU A 15 1.97 -17.76 16.97
CA LEU A 15 0.54 -17.56 16.71
C LEU A 15 0.23 -16.19 16.12
N ALA A 16 1.12 -15.21 16.29
CA ALA A 16 0.92 -13.83 15.87
C ALA A 16 0.65 -13.68 14.35
N PRO A 17 1.35 -14.37 13.43
CA PRO A 17 1.07 -14.27 11.99
C PRO A 17 -0.37 -14.65 11.63
N ARG A 18 -0.93 -15.66 12.30
CA ARG A 18 -2.32 -16.07 12.10
C ARG A 18 -3.27 -14.95 12.49
N THR A 19 -3.08 -14.34 13.67
CA THR A 19 -3.92 -13.24 14.14
C THR A 19 -3.78 -12.00 13.25
N ALA A 20 -2.55 -11.68 12.83
CA ALA A 20 -2.24 -10.59 11.91
C ALA A 20 -2.98 -10.70 10.57
N ALA A 21 -3.13 -11.91 10.03
CA ALA A 21 -3.82 -12.15 8.76
C ALA A 21 -5.37 -12.02 8.86
N LEU A 22 -5.96 -12.12 10.05
CA LEU A 22 -7.42 -12.12 10.23
C LEU A 22 -8.09 -10.82 9.75
N ALA A 23 -7.38 -9.70 9.79
CA ALA A 23 -7.90 -8.42 9.35
C ALA A 23 -8.39 -8.44 7.90
N ILE A 24 -7.71 -9.18 7.02
CA ILE A 24 -8.08 -9.27 5.60
C ILE A 24 -9.46 -9.94 5.45
N GLY A 25 -9.65 -11.10 6.09
CA GLY A 25 -10.93 -11.81 6.09
C GLY A 25 -12.05 -11.01 6.76
N ARG A 26 -11.73 -10.32 7.87
CA ARG A 26 -12.69 -9.43 8.55
C ARG A 26 -13.18 -8.32 7.64
N GLY A 27 -12.28 -7.66 6.90
CA GLY A 27 -12.64 -6.58 5.98
C GLY A 27 -13.59 -7.03 4.87
N ALA A 28 -13.38 -8.25 4.34
CA ALA A 28 -14.30 -8.85 3.38
C ALA A 28 -15.66 -9.20 4.02
N PHE A 29 -15.65 -9.77 5.24
CA PHE A 29 -16.86 -10.16 5.95
C PHE A 29 -17.76 -8.98 6.35
N THR A 30 -17.16 -7.85 6.77
CA THR A 30 -17.91 -6.67 7.24
C THR A 30 -18.07 -5.60 6.19
N LEU A 31 -17.83 -5.88 4.90
CA LEU A 31 -17.86 -4.87 3.84
C LEU A 31 -19.19 -4.12 3.81
N GLY A 32 -19.13 -2.80 4.04
CA GLY A 32 -20.27 -1.90 3.99
C GLY A 32 -21.37 -2.12 5.05
N THR A 33 -21.07 -2.80 6.16
CA THR A 33 -22.05 -3.11 7.21
C THR A 33 -22.26 -2.00 8.24
N ALA A 34 -21.40 -0.98 8.29
CA ALA A 34 -21.43 0.11 9.27
C ALA A 34 -21.70 1.47 8.61
N ARG A 35 -22.29 2.41 9.35
CA ARG A 35 -22.47 3.81 8.93
C ARG A 35 -21.56 4.73 9.73
N ALA A 36 -20.93 5.68 9.07
CA ALA A 36 -20.11 6.68 9.72
C ALA A 36 -20.99 7.85 10.20
N ARG A 37 -20.83 8.28 11.44
CA ARG A 37 -21.45 9.52 11.92
C ARG A 37 -20.49 10.68 11.74
N ARG A 38 -20.99 11.83 11.31
CA ARG A 38 -20.18 13.02 10.98
C ARG A 38 -19.31 13.51 12.15
N THR A 39 -19.77 13.31 13.38
CA THR A 39 -19.09 13.74 14.61
C THR A 39 -18.27 12.65 15.27
N GLU A 40 -18.28 11.42 14.72
CA GLU A 40 -17.54 10.30 15.29
C GLU A 40 -16.25 10.05 14.53
N THR A 41 -15.22 9.66 15.29
CA THR A 41 -13.96 9.20 14.72
C THR A 41 -14.09 7.80 14.13
N ALA A 42 -13.26 7.49 13.14
CA ALA A 42 -13.14 6.16 12.57
C ALA A 42 -12.71 5.18 13.67
N ARG A 43 -13.56 4.21 13.98
CA ARG A 43 -13.27 3.20 15.01
C ARG A 43 -12.47 2.07 14.39
N VAL A 44 -11.15 2.10 14.57
CA VAL A 44 -10.29 0.95 14.27
C VAL A 44 -10.16 0.12 15.53
N PRO A 45 -10.61 -1.16 15.55
CA PRO A 45 -10.43 -2.02 16.72
C PRO A 45 -8.94 -2.26 16.96
N PRO A 46 -8.45 -2.34 18.21
CA PRO A 46 -7.05 -2.57 18.48
C PRO A 46 -6.63 -3.97 17.99
N LEU A 47 -5.43 -4.07 17.40
CA LEU A 47 -4.84 -5.35 17.05
C LEU A 47 -4.25 -5.98 18.32
N THR A 48 -4.95 -6.97 18.87
CA THR A 48 -4.53 -7.63 20.12
C THR A 48 -3.70 -8.87 19.84
N LEU A 49 -2.39 -8.75 20.03
CA LEU A 49 -1.45 -9.86 20.01
C LEU A 49 -1.20 -10.33 21.44
N ALA A 50 -2.18 -10.99 22.04
CA ALA A 50 -2.09 -11.47 23.42
C ALA A 50 -2.71 -12.86 23.56
N GLY A 51 -2.19 -13.65 24.50
CA GLY A 51 -2.74 -14.95 24.87
C GLY A 51 -3.28 -14.93 26.28
N ARG A 52 -4.33 -15.72 26.49
CA ARG A 52 -4.87 -15.98 27.83
C ARG A 52 -4.32 -17.31 28.33
N LEU A 53 -3.85 -17.35 29.56
CA LEU A 53 -3.26 -18.53 30.20
C LEU A 53 -4.29 -19.16 31.16
N PRO A 54 -4.97 -20.26 30.76
CA PRO A 54 -6.01 -20.88 31.60
C PRO A 54 -5.44 -21.40 32.93
N ALA A 55 -4.22 -21.96 32.89
CA ALA A 55 -3.53 -22.49 34.06
C ALA A 55 -3.17 -21.41 35.11
N GLN A 56 -3.12 -20.13 34.72
CA GLN A 56 -2.79 -19.01 35.60
C GLN A 56 -4.01 -18.12 35.87
N ARG A 57 -5.15 -18.73 36.24
CA ARG A 57 -6.42 -18.04 36.51
C ARG A 57 -6.89 -17.11 35.37
N GLY A 58 -6.51 -17.43 34.14
CA GLY A 58 -6.87 -16.65 32.97
C GLY A 58 -6.09 -15.34 32.81
N ALA A 59 -4.88 -15.24 33.38
CA ALA A 59 -3.97 -14.12 33.14
C ALA A 59 -3.75 -13.89 31.64
N VAL A 60 -3.63 -12.63 31.24
CA VAL A 60 -3.39 -12.22 29.84
C VAL A 60 -1.94 -11.80 29.70
N VAL A 61 -1.24 -12.40 28.75
CA VAL A 61 0.14 -12.08 28.39
C VAL A 61 0.13 -11.49 27.00
N ALA A 62 0.53 -10.22 26.88
CA ALA A 62 0.73 -9.57 25.60
C ALA A 62 2.06 -10.00 25.00
N LEU A 63 2.09 -10.11 23.67
CA LEU A 63 3.30 -10.29 22.90
C LEU A 63 4.16 -9.03 23.04
N ASP A 64 5.39 -9.20 23.50
CA ASP A 64 6.32 -8.09 23.63
C ASP A 64 7.02 -7.85 22.28
N LEU A 65 6.43 -6.93 21.50
CA LEU A 65 7.01 -6.48 20.24
C LEU A 65 8.24 -5.58 20.47
N GLN A 66 8.32 -4.89 21.61
CA GLN A 66 9.44 -3.98 21.91
C GLN A 66 10.71 -4.78 22.20
N ALA A 67 10.59 -5.91 22.90
CA ALA A 67 11.69 -6.85 23.11
C ALA A 67 12.30 -7.40 21.81
N ALA A 68 11.53 -7.42 20.71
CA ALA A 68 12.01 -7.84 19.39
C ALA A 68 12.63 -6.68 18.56
N GLY A 69 12.69 -5.46 19.10
CA GLY A 69 13.28 -4.29 18.43
C GLY A 69 12.66 -4.00 17.06
N ALA A 70 13.52 -3.77 16.06
CA ALA A 70 13.10 -3.43 14.69
C ALA A 70 12.17 -4.49 14.07
N ALA A 71 12.47 -5.78 14.29
CA ALA A 71 11.65 -6.88 13.76
C ALA A 71 10.21 -6.86 14.32
N GLY A 72 10.03 -6.42 15.56
CA GLY A 72 8.71 -6.25 16.17
C GLY A 72 7.92 -5.09 15.57
N ALA A 73 8.59 -3.95 15.34
CA ALA A 73 7.99 -2.79 14.69
C ALA A 73 7.60 -3.10 13.23
N ASP A 74 8.48 -3.76 12.49
CA ASP A 74 8.24 -4.18 11.10
C ASP A 74 7.10 -5.20 11.01
N PHE A 75 7.04 -6.14 11.97
CA PHE A 75 5.94 -7.10 12.05
C PHE A 75 4.60 -6.43 12.27
N ALA A 76 4.50 -5.41 13.14
CA ALA A 76 3.23 -4.76 13.48
C ALA A 76 2.68 -3.88 12.34
N ARG A 77 3.57 -3.36 11.48
CA ARG A 77 3.26 -2.36 10.46
C ARG A 77 2.13 -2.76 9.50
N TRP A 78 2.30 -3.85 8.77
CA TRP A 78 1.29 -4.32 7.79
C TRP A 78 0.01 -4.87 8.43
N PRO A 79 0.07 -5.63 9.55
CA PRO A 79 -1.12 -6.04 10.27
C PRO A 79 -1.98 -4.88 10.76
N GLU A 80 -1.37 -3.81 11.30
CA GLU A 80 -2.08 -2.58 11.66
C GLU A 80 -2.70 -1.91 10.44
N PHE A 81 -1.96 -1.83 9.33
CA PHE A 81 -2.46 -1.32 8.07
C PHE A 81 -3.70 -2.09 7.60
N HIS A 82 -3.64 -3.41 7.50
CA HIS A 82 -4.77 -4.25 7.10
C HIS A 82 -5.96 -4.15 8.06
N ASN A 83 -5.68 -4.04 9.37
CA ASN A 83 -6.69 -3.81 10.39
C ASN A 83 -7.44 -2.49 10.16
N GLY A 84 -6.71 -1.43 9.80
CA GLY A 84 -7.26 -0.16 9.33
C GLY A 84 -8.09 -0.28 8.06
N VAL A 85 -7.58 -0.97 7.04
CA VAL A 85 -8.31 -1.23 5.78
C VAL A 85 -9.64 -1.92 6.07
N ALA A 86 -9.63 -2.95 6.91
CA ALA A 86 -10.84 -3.68 7.27
C ALA A 86 -11.86 -2.81 8.00
N ALA A 87 -11.42 -1.92 8.90
CA ALA A 87 -12.30 -0.97 9.56
C ALA A 87 -12.88 0.06 8.58
N GLY A 88 -12.07 0.56 7.65
CA GLY A 88 -12.52 1.49 6.62
C GLY A 88 -13.49 0.86 5.61
N LEU A 89 -13.24 -0.38 5.18
CA LEU A 89 -14.15 -1.14 4.30
C LEU A 89 -15.48 -1.47 4.95
N ALA A 90 -15.52 -1.55 6.29
CA ALA A 90 -16.77 -1.73 7.00
C ALA A 90 -17.73 -0.54 6.84
N LEU A 91 -17.22 0.65 6.54
CA LEU A 91 -18.03 1.83 6.31
C LEU A 91 -18.75 1.72 4.96
N SER A 92 -20.08 1.84 5.00
CA SER A 92 -20.94 1.72 3.84
C SER A 92 -20.69 2.86 2.85
N SER A 93 -20.37 2.50 1.60
CA SER A 93 -20.25 3.45 0.50
C SER A 93 -21.59 4.05 0.06
N ASN A 94 -22.69 3.36 0.38
CA ASN A 94 -24.05 3.74 -0.01
C ASN A 94 -24.81 4.46 1.11
N ALA A 95 -24.19 4.68 2.28
CA ALA A 95 -24.79 5.44 3.36
C ALA A 95 -24.87 6.93 3.00
N GLY A 96 -25.91 7.27 2.24
CA GLY A 96 -26.46 8.60 2.06
C GLY A 96 -25.46 9.70 1.69
N ARG A 97 -24.68 9.57 0.61
CA ARG A 97 -23.96 10.61 -0.17
C ARG A 97 -23.27 11.78 0.60
N GLY A 98 -23.13 11.73 1.91
CA GLY A 98 -22.84 12.92 2.72
C GLY A 98 -22.42 12.64 4.16
N GLU A 99 -22.18 11.39 4.54
CA GLU A 99 -21.58 11.04 5.83
C GLU A 99 -20.04 11.06 5.73
N LEU A 100 -19.47 10.42 4.71
CA LEU A 100 -18.02 10.37 4.44
C LEU A 100 -17.54 11.54 3.57
N THR A 101 -17.71 12.75 4.10
CA THR A 101 -17.30 13.99 3.41
C THR A 101 -15.78 14.24 3.50
N ARG A 102 -15.26 15.13 2.66
CA ARG A 102 -13.89 15.68 2.78
C ARG A 102 -13.58 16.13 4.22
N ALA A 103 -14.52 16.83 4.85
CA ALA A 103 -14.36 17.32 6.22
C ALA A 103 -14.21 16.17 7.22
N TRP A 104 -14.98 15.08 7.07
CA TRP A 104 -14.87 13.90 7.93
C TRP A 104 -13.52 13.19 7.77
N ILE A 105 -13.04 13.04 6.53
CA ILE A 105 -11.74 12.41 6.26
C ILE A 105 -10.60 13.24 6.87
N MET A 106 -10.67 14.57 6.76
CA MET A 106 -9.66 15.45 7.33
C MET A 106 -9.76 15.57 8.86
N PHE A 107 -10.96 15.49 9.43
CA PHE A 107 -11.18 15.43 10.88
C PHE A 107 -10.53 14.19 11.49
N ASN A 108 -10.57 13.06 10.78
CA ASN A 108 -9.98 11.80 11.22
C ASN A 108 -8.48 11.68 10.95
N ARG A 109 -7.84 12.67 10.30
CA ARG A 109 -6.39 12.63 10.07
C ARG A 109 -5.66 12.72 11.41
N PRO A 110 -4.85 11.71 11.79
CA PRO A 110 -4.08 11.77 13.02
C PRO A 110 -2.97 12.83 12.90
N LYS A 111 -2.55 13.38 14.05
CA LYS A 111 -1.44 14.34 14.11
C LYS A 111 -0.13 13.70 13.67
N GLU A 112 0.12 12.50 14.18
CA GLU A 112 1.24 11.64 13.80
C GLU A 112 0.79 10.55 12.84
N PRO A 113 1.61 10.16 11.86
CA PRO A 113 1.26 9.11 10.92
C PRO A 113 1.07 7.77 11.65
N GLN A 114 0.01 7.04 11.31
CA GLN A 114 -0.31 5.73 11.88
C GLN A 114 -0.65 4.74 10.77
N ASN A 115 -0.15 3.50 10.87
CA ASN A 115 -0.41 2.43 9.88
C ASN A 115 -1.91 2.12 9.76
N ALA A 116 -2.60 2.05 10.89
CA ALA A 116 -4.05 1.84 10.93
C ALA A 116 -4.80 2.94 10.16
N HIS A 117 -4.42 4.21 10.33
CA HIS A 117 -5.07 5.29 9.59
C HIS A 117 -4.74 5.24 8.09
N ALA A 118 -3.50 4.93 7.72
CA ALA A 118 -3.14 4.70 6.33
C ALA A 118 -4.01 3.61 5.69
N GLY A 119 -4.29 2.53 6.43
CA GLY A 119 -5.24 1.51 6.00
C GLY A 119 -6.66 2.04 5.78
N VAL A 120 -7.19 2.84 6.71
CA VAL A 120 -8.50 3.48 6.55
C VAL A 120 -8.52 4.39 5.31
N LEU A 121 -7.46 5.18 5.10
CA LEU A 121 -7.31 6.04 3.92
C LEU A 121 -7.35 5.21 2.62
N PHE A 122 -6.66 4.07 2.57
CA PHE A 122 -6.69 3.18 1.42
C PHE A 122 -8.10 2.63 1.15
N ALA A 123 -8.80 2.16 2.19
CA ALA A 123 -10.16 1.65 2.08
C ALA A 123 -11.17 2.70 1.60
N LEU A 124 -11.02 3.95 2.05
CA LEU A 124 -11.81 5.08 1.54
C LEU A 124 -11.53 5.32 0.03
N GLY A 125 -10.31 5.02 -0.43
CA GLY A 125 -9.96 5.07 -1.84
C GLY A 125 -10.63 3.99 -2.66
N LEU A 126 -10.60 2.74 -2.17
CA LEU A 126 -11.29 1.60 -2.80
C LEU A 126 -12.80 1.81 -2.91
N THR A 127 -13.40 2.50 -1.95
CA THR A 127 -14.84 2.84 -1.94
C THR A 127 -15.16 4.14 -2.69
N GLY A 128 -14.17 4.82 -3.28
CA GLY A 128 -14.36 6.01 -4.12
C GLY A 128 -14.42 7.36 -3.38
N HIS A 129 -14.31 7.38 -2.05
CA HIS A 129 -14.45 8.60 -1.24
C HIS A 129 -13.22 9.51 -1.29
N LEU A 130 -12.04 9.00 -1.69
CA LEU A 130 -10.85 9.84 -1.89
C LEU A 130 -10.99 10.82 -3.06
N THR A 131 -11.98 10.66 -3.93
CA THR A 131 -12.28 11.67 -4.95
C THR A 131 -12.69 13.03 -4.36
N ASN A 132 -13.16 13.05 -3.11
CA ASN A 132 -13.57 14.25 -2.38
C ASN A 132 -12.37 15.08 -1.85
N LEU A 133 -11.17 14.50 -1.79
CA LEU A 133 -9.97 15.17 -1.31
C LEU A 133 -9.36 16.04 -2.40
N THR A 134 -8.86 17.23 -2.01
CA THR A 134 -8.08 18.08 -2.92
C THR A 134 -6.63 17.64 -2.95
N ASN A 135 -5.89 18.08 -3.97
CA ASN A 135 -4.44 17.85 -4.05
C ASN A 135 -3.70 18.40 -2.82
N THR A 136 -4.18 19.50 -2.24
CA THR A 136 -3.64 20.06 -0.99
C THR A 136 -3.85 19.13 0.20
N ASP A 137 -5.00 18.47 0.29
CA ASP A 137 -5.25 17.50 1.37
C ASP A 137 -4.35 16.27 1.22
N LEU A 138 -4.19 15.77 0.00
CA LEU A 138 -3.29 14.65 -0.30
C LEU A 138 -1.84 15.02 0.00
N TYR A 139 -1.40 16.23 -0.34
CA TYR A 139 -0.07 16.73 0.03
C TYR A 139 0.14 16.72 1.55
N ARG A 140 -0.86 17.10 2.35
CA ARG A 140 -0.77 17.04 3.82
C ARG A 140 -0.56 15.61 4.33
N TYR A 141 -1.04 14.59 3.63
CA TYR A 141 -0.73 13.20 3.97
C TYR A 141 0.68 12.79 3.55
N LEU A 142 1.11 13.19 2.35
CA LEU A 142 2.40 12.76 1.77
C LEU A 142 3.61 13.46 2.41
N VAL A 143 3.47 14.71 2.87
CA VAL A 143 4.56 15.46 3.52
C VAL A 143 5.05 14.85 4.85
N GLN A 144 4.30 13.90 5.41
CA GLN A 144 4.73 13.16 6.60
C GLN A 144 5.73 12.04 6.28
N GLU A 145 6.00 11.78 5.00
CA GLU A 145 6.99 10.78 4.51
C GLU A 145 6.78 9.37 5.08
N HIS A 146 5.55 9.08 5.52
CA HIS A 146 5.21 7.79 6.08
C HIS A 146 4.85 6.80 4.96
N ASP A 147 5.71 5.79 4.78
CA ASP A 147 5.65 4.84 3.66
C ASP A 147 4.26 4.17 3.50
N ALA A 148 3.62 3.75 4.60
CA ALA A 148 2.28 3.14 4.50
C ALA A 148 1.20 4.15 4.05
N THR A 149 1.31 5.40 4.47
CA THR A 149 0.40 6.48 4.04
C THR A 149 0.59 6.78 2.55
N THR A 150 1.84 6.79 2.08
CA THR A 150 2.16 6.98 0.66
C THR A 150 1.56 5.86 -0.20
N VAL A 151 1.77 4.60 0.17
CA VAL A 151 1.15 3.44 -0.50
C VAL A 151 -0.38 3.56 -0.54
N ALA A 152 -1.01 3.88 0.60
CA ALA A 152 -2.45 4.06 0.70
C ALA A 152 -2.98 5.20 -0.18
N ALA A 153 -2.31 6.34 -0.19
CA ALA A 153 -2.72 7.50 -0.95
C ALA A 153 -2.61 7.24 -2.46
N LEU A 154 -1.47 6.69 -2.92
CA LEU A 154 -1.24 6.40 -4.33
C LEU A 154 -2.25 5.40 -4.89
N LEU A 155 -2.37 4.23 -4.24
CA LEU A 155 -3.31 3.19 -4.66
C LEU A 155 -4.76 3.62 -4.46
N GLY A 156 -5.08 4.30 -3.36
CA GLY A 156 -6.43 4.72 -3.03
C GLY A 156 -6.97 5.77 -4.00
N VAL A 157 -6.17 6.79 -4.34
CA VAL A 157 -6.54 7.80 -5.34
C VAL A 157 -6.68 7.17 -6.72
N ALA A 158 -5.77 6.26 -7.09
CA ALA A 158 -5.83 5.56 -8.37
C ALA A 158 -7.04 4.64 -8.49
N ALA A 159 -7.36 3.87 -7.45
CA ALA A 159 -8.54 3.01 -7.40
C ALA A 159 -9.84 3.83 -7.52
N ALA A 160 -9.92 4.96 -6.80
CA ALA A 160 -11.07 5.85 -6.86
C ALA A 160 -11.27 6.50 -8.24
N ARG A 161 -10.22 6.58 -9.06
CA ARG A 161 -10.19 7.22 -10.39
C ARG A 161 -9.83 6.22 -11.49
N ARG A 162 -10.11 4.93 -11.28
CA ARG A 162 -9.72 3.84 -12.17
C ARG A 162 -10.24 4.05 -13.60
N GLY A 163 -9.34 3.92 -14.58
CA GLY A 163 -9.65 4.11 -16.01
C GLY A 163 -9.92 5.57 -16.43
N SER A 164 -9.78 6.55 -15.54
CA SER A 164 -10.07 7.96 -15.87
C SER A 164 -8.94 8.68 -16.63
N ALA A 165 -7.73 8.10 -16.65
CA ALA A 165 -6.54 8.69 -17.28
C ALA A 165 -6.22 10.13 -16.84
N ARG A 166 -6.66 10.55 -15.64
CA ARG A 166 -6.47 11.94 -15.22
C ARG A 166 -5.01 12.28 -14.94
N ALA A 167 -4.53 13.34 -15.58
CA ALA A 167 -3.14 13.79 -15.48
C ALA A 167 -2.73 14.25 -14.07
N ASP A 168 -3.65 14.78 -13.27
CA ASP A 168 -3.36 15.24 -11.89
C ASP A 168 -2.95 14.07 -10.98
N ALA A 169 -3.73 12.99 -10.98
CA ALA A 169 -3.43 11.77 -10.23
C ALA A 169 -2.22 11.03 -10.80
N ALA A 170 -2.07 11.00 -12.13
CA ALA A 170 -0.93 10.36 -12.77
C ALA A 170 0.39 11.07 -12.41
N LYS A 171 0.42 12.42 -12.39
CA LYS A 171 1.60 13.20 -11.97
C LYS A 171 2.03 12.86 -10.55
N MET A 172 1.08 12.75 -9.63
CA MET A 172 1.37 12.34 -8.25
C MET A 172 2.04 10.96 -8.19
N CYS A 173 1.56 9.99 -8.98
CA CYS A 173 2.17 8.66 -9.03
C CYS A 173 3.56 8.69 -9.69
N PHE A 174 3.72 9.42 -10.79
CA PHE A 174 5.01 9.52 -11.50
C PHE A 174 6.10 10.23 -10.69
N LEU A 175 5.76 11.11 -9.75
CA LEU A 175 6.73 11.66 -8.79
C LEU A 175 7.37 10.58 -7.93
N HIS A 176 6.72 9.43 -7.75
CA HIS A 176 7.23 8.30 -6.98
C HIS A 176 7.90 7.24 -7.87
N LEU A 177 8.26 7.59 -9.11
CA LEU A 177 8.94 6.70 -10.06
C LEU A 177 10.23 7.35 -10.56
N PRO A 178 11.39 7.03 -9.93
CA PRO A 178 12.69 7.62 -10.27
C PRO A 178 13.05 7.54 -11.75
N ALA A 179 12.64 6.47 -12.44
CA ALA A 179 12.89 6.27 -13.86
C ALA A 179 12.35 7.38 -14.79
N ILE A 180 11.44 8.22 -14.29
CA ILE A 180 10.79 9.30 -15.06
C ILE A 180 11.38 10.66 -14.70
N HIS A 181 12.14 10.74 -13.61
CA HIS A 181 12.70 11.99 -13.14
C HIS A 181 13.77 12.51 -14.13
N PRO A 182 13.74 13.80 -14.47
CA PRO A 182 14.85 14.42 -15.20
C PRO A 182 16.17 14.30 -14.42
N ALA A 183 17.31 14.34 -15.12
CA ALA A 183 18.63 14.27 -14.47
C ALA A 183 18.89 15.40 -13.45
N ALA A 184 18.14 16.51 -13.51
CA ALA A 184 18.21 17.63 -12.57
C ALA A 184 17.20 17.54 -11.42
N PHE A 185 16.46 16.43 -11.28
CA PHE A 185 15.51 16.25 -10.19
C PHE A 185 16.26 16.02 -8.86
N PRO A 186 15.79 16.59 -7.74
CA PRO A 186 16.42 16.35 -6.44
C PRO A 186 16.48 14.87 -6.09
N GLU A 187 17.53 14.44 -5.40
CA GLU A 187 17.58 13.08 -4.85
C GLU A 187 16.45 12.92 -3.82
N VAL A 188 15.45 12.11 -4.16
CA VAL A 188 14.35 11.75 -3.27
C VAL A 188 14.51 10.28 -2.94
N GLU A 189 14.76 9.99 -1.66
CA GLU A 189 14.81 8.62 -1.17
C GLU A 189 13.39 8.01 -1.16
N LEU A 190 13.13 7.11 -2.10
CA LEU A 190 11.83 6.45 -2.24
C LEU A 190 11.95 4.95 -1.97
N THR A 191 11.14 4.44 -1.05
CA THR A 191 11.10 3.00 -0.77
C THR A 191 10.61 2.21 -1.99
N LEU A 192 11.05 0.96 -2.13
CA LEU A 192 10.54 0.07 -3.18
C LEU A 192 9.02 -0.18 -3.07
N ASN A 193 8.45 -0.12 -1.86
CA ASN A 193 7.01 -0.25 -1.65
C ASN A 193 6.25 0.92 -2.27
N ALA A 194 6.70 2.15 -2.04
CA ALA A 194 6.09 3.34 -2.61
C ALA A 194 6.20 3.34 -4.14
N GLN A 195 7.36 2.97 -4.69
CA GLN A 195 7.56 2.87 -6.14
C GLN A 195 6.69 1.77 -6.77
N SER A 196 6.60 0.59 -6.14
CA SER A 196 5.72 -0.50 -6.59
C SER A 196 4.24 -0.10 -6.54
N ALA A 197 3.83 0.57 -5.46
CA ALA A 197 2.48 1.12 -5.34
C ALA A 197 2.20 2.18 -6.41
N ALA A 198 3.18 3.02 -6.75
CA ALA A 198 3.06 4.01 -7.82
C ALA A 198 2.87 3.36 -9.19
N LEU A 199 3.61 2.31 -9.52
CA LEU A 199 3.41 1.54 -10.77
C LEU A 199 2.00 0.96 -10.85
N ALA A 200 1.58 0.23 -9.80
CA ALA A 200 0.25 -0.36 -9.76
C ALA A 200 -0.86 0.71 -9.84
N ALA A 201 -0.67 1.85 -9.17
CA ALA A 201 -1.56 3.00 -9.22
C ALA A 201 -1.68 3.60 -10.63
N VAL A 202 -0.56 3.77 -11.34
CA VAL A 202 -0.56 4.22 -12.74
C VAL A 202 -1.34 3.23 -13.62
N GLY A 203 -1.14 1.92 -13.42
CA GLY A 203 -1.91 0.88 -14.11
C GLY A 203 -3.42 1.00 -13.91
N LEU A 204 -3.86 1.20 -12.67
CA LEU A 204 -5.28 1.41 -12.34
C LEU A 204 -5.84 2.68 -12.99
N LEU A 205 -5.10 3.79 -12.97
CA LEU A 205 -5.53 5.07 -13.56
C LEU A 205 -5.72 4.96 -15.08
N TYR A 206 -4.81 4.28 -15.77
CA TYR A 206 -4.82 4.10 -17.22
C TYR A 206 -5.46 2.79 -17.67
N GLN A 207 -6.20 2.12 -16.79
CA GLN A 207 -6.80 0.83 -17.08
C GLN A 207 -7.63 0.86 -18.37
N GLY A 208 -7.28 -0.04 -19.30
CA GLY A 208 -7.98 -0.23 -20.56
C GLY A 208 -7.89 0.97 -21.50
N THR A 209 -6.92 1.89 -21.34
CA THR A 209 -6.75 3.06 -22.21
C THR A 209 -5.77 2.81 -23.37
N ALA A 210 -4.86 1.84 -23.23
CA ALA A 210 -3.68 1.64 -24.08
C ALA A 210 -2.78 2.88 -24.20
N HIS A 211 -2.65 3.67 -23.13
CA HIS A 211 -1.79 4.85 -23.16
C HIS A 211 -0.32 4.47 -23.40
N ARG A 212 0.18 4.84 -24.58
CA ARG A 212 1.49 4.44 -25.11
C ARG A 212 2.64 4.64 -24.12
N ARG A 213 2.82 5.86 -23.64
CA ARG A 213 3.93 6.21 -22.73
C ARG A 213 3.88 5.40 -21.44
N THR A 214 2.69 5.12 -20.93
CA THR A 214 2.51 4.32 -19.72
C THR A 214 2.92 2.87 -19.96
N CYS A 215 2.51 2.27 -21.09
CA CYS A 215 2.94 0.93 -21.47
C CYS A 215 4.46 0.84 -21.65
N GLU A 216 5.07 1.83 -22.30
CA GLU A 216 6.52 1.89 -22.52
C GLU A 216 7.29 1.94 -21.20
N ILE A 217 6.88 2.82 -20.27
CA ILE A 217 7.47 2.91 -18.93
C ILE A 217 7.32 1.58 -18.21
N ALA A 218 6.09 1.05 -18.10
CA ALA A 218 5.84 -0.20 -17.40
C ALA A 218 6.66 -1.38 -17.97
N LEU A 219 6.80 -1.45 -19.30
CA LEU A 219 7.58 -2.49 -19.97
C LEU A 219 9.10 -2.35 -19.73
N ALA A 220 9.61 -1.11 -19.61
CA ALA A 220 10.99 -0.87 -19.22
C ALA A 220 11.26 -1.25 -17.76
N GLU A 221 10.29 -0.99 -16.88
CA GLU A 221 10.43 -1.24 -15.44
C GLU A 221 10.37 -2.72 -15.05
N ILE A 222 9.74 -3.60 -15.85
CA ILE A 222 9.71 -5.06 -15.58
C ILE A 222 11.13 -5.65 -15.49
N GLY A 223 12.03 -5.23 -16.39
CA GLY A 223 13.39 -5.75 -16.46
C GLY A 223 14.42 -4.91 -15.68
N ARG A 224 14.01 -3.80 -15.07
CA ARG A 224 14.93 -2.86 -14.43
C ARG A 224 15.42 -3.43 -13.09
N ASP A 225 16.68 -3.17 -12.75
CA ASP A 225 17.12 -3.30 -11.37
C ASP A 225 16.87 -1.97 -10.63
N PRO A 226 15.90 -1.93 -9.69
CA PRO A 226 15.58 -0.70 -8.97
C PRO A 226 16.71 -0.29 -8.01
N SER A 227 17.63 -1.19 -7.67
CA SER A 227 18.82 -0.87 -6.86
C SER A 227 19.99 -0.30 -7.67
N GLY A 228 20.06 -0.62 -8.96
CA GLY A 228 21.14 -0.21 -9.87
C GLY A 228 21.07 1.25 -10.35
N SER A 229 19.99 1.98 -10.05
CA SER A 229 19.85 3.39 -10.47
C SER A 229 20.58 4.38 -9.57
N HIS A 230 21.17 3.92 -8.46
CA HIS A 230 21.89 4.76 -7.49
C HIS A 230 23.27 4.21 -7.06
N SER A 231 23.77 3.15 -7.69
CA SER A 231 25.07 2.56 -7.34
C SER A 231 26.19 3.06 -8.26
N GLY A 232 26.50 4.35 -8.16
CA GLY A 232 27.86 4.87 -8.40
C GLY A 232 28.77 4.73 -7.17
N GLY A 233 28.29 4.09 -6.09
CA GLY A 233 29.04 3.79 -4.89
C GLY A 233 28.73 2.38 -4.41
N SER A 234 29.75 1.54 -4.37
CA SER A 234 29.74 0.30 -3.61
C SER A 234 29.50 0.61 -2.13
N SER A 235 28.31 0.29 -1.62
CA SER A 235 28.07 0.14 -0.19
C SER A 235 27.82 -1.33 0.11
N SER A 236 28.91 -2.03 0.40
CA SER A 236 28.99 -3.41 0.85
C SER A 236 28.56 -3.59 2.32
N ASN A 237 27.45 -2.97 2.74
CA ASN A 237 26.91 -3.18 4.09
C ASN A 237 25.75 -4.19 4.00
N GLY A 238 26.04 -5.41 4.44
CA GLY A 238 25.14 -6.57 4.42
C GLY A 238 23.97 -6.48 5.40
N GLU A 239 23.10 -5.48 5.26
CA GLU A 239 21.87 -5.33 6.04
C GLU A 239 20.58 -5.55 5.21
N GLY A 240 20.69 -5.87 3.92
CA GLY A 240 19.55 -5.97 2.98
C GLY A 240 18.95 -7.37 2.75
N GLY A 241 19.21 -8.36 3.60
CA GLY A 241 19.15 -9.79 3.25
C GLY A 241 17.80 -10.42 2.87
N ALA A 242 16.65 -9.79 3.12
CA ALA A 242 15.32 -10.38 2.78
C ALA A 242 14.34 -9.37 2.15
N HIS A 243 14.31 -8.12 2.65
CA HIS A 243 13.45 -7.08 2.09
C HIS A 243 13.93 -6.55 0.73
N ALA A 244 15.24 -6.59 0.44
CA ALA A 244 15.75 -6.20 -0.88
C ALA A 244 15.42 -7.23 -1.98
N PHE A 245 15.47 -8.53 -1.63
CA PHE A 245 15.10 -9.61 -2.56
C PHE A 245 13.60 -9.61 -2.89
N GLY A 246 12.72 -9.56 -1.87
CA GLY A 246 11.27 -9.51 -2.11
C GLY A 246 10.78 -8.18 -2.72
N GLY A 247 11.47 -7.07 -2.44
CA GLY A 247 11.12 -5.75 -2.98
C GLY A 247 11.29 -5.67 -4.50
N ARG A 248 12.30 -6.33 -5.06
CA ARG A 248 12.53 -6.35 -6.51
C ARG A 248 11.46 -7.15 -7.25
N GLU A 249 11.10 -8.33 -6.75
CA GLU A 249 10.05 -9.17 -7.34
C GLU A 249 8.68 -8.47 -7.28
N GLY A 250 8.36 -7.84 -6.13
CA GLY A 250 7.16 -7.03 -5.98
C GLY A 250 7.11 -5.85 -6.95
N TYR A 251 8.24 -5.19 -7.19
CA TYR A 251 8.36 -4.10 -8.15
C TYR A 251 8.13 -4.57 -9.60
N ALA A 252 8.81 -5.64 -10.02
CA ALA A 252 8.64 -6.20 -11.36
C ALA A 252 7.21 -6.70 -11.59
N LEU A 253 6.60 -7.32 -10.58
CA LEU A 253 5.20 -7.73 -10.60
C LEU A 253 4.26 -6.54 -10.74
N ALA A 254 4.50 -5.45 -9.99
CA ALA A 254 3.72 -4.23 -10.09
C ALA A 254 3.84 -3.57 -11.48
N ALA A 255 5.03 -3.59 -12.09
CA ALA A 255 5.25 -3.13 -13.46
C ALA A 255 4.46 -3.97 -14.48
N GLY A 256 4.54 -5.30 -14.36
CA GLY A 256 3.76 -6.22 -15.20
C GLY A 256 2.25 -6.03 -15.03
N PHE A 257 1.78 -5.87 -13.80
CA PHE A 257 0.39 -5.57 -13.49
C PHE A 257 -0.06 -4.24 -14.10
N ALA A 258 0.77 -3.20 -14.01
CA ALA A 258 0.48 -1.89 -14.58
C ALA A 258 0.37 -1.93 -16.11
N LEU A 259 1.29 -2.64 -16.77
CA LEU A 259 1.24 -2.88 -18.21
C LEU A 259 -0.04 -3.64 -18.61
N GLY A 260 -0.35 -4.73 -17.90
CA GLY A 260 -1.52 -5.56 -18.15
C GLY A 260 -2.83 -4.79 -17.97
N LEU A 261 -2.95 -3.97 -16.92
CA LEU A 261 -4.11 -3.10 -16.73
C LEU A 261 -4.21 -2.04 -17.82
N THR A 262 -3.11 -1.39 -18.19
CA THR A 262 -3.13 -0.31 -19.18
C THR A 262 -3.56 -0.81 -20.56
N ALA A 263 -3.08 -1.98 -20.96
CA ALA A 263 -3.42 -2.62 -22.24
C ALA A 263 -4.59 -3.63 -22.15
N LEU A 264 -5.35 -3.61 -21.05
CA LEU A 264 -6.36 -4.61 -20.73
C LEU A 264 -7.40 -4.76 -21.86
N GLY A 265 -7.55 -5.99 -22.37
CA GLY A 265 -8.54 -6.34 -23.37
C GLY A 265 -8.30 -5.76 -24.77
N ARG A 266 -7.14 -5.14 -25.03
CA ARG A 266 -6.85 -4.49 -26.32
C ARG A 266 -6.22 -5.42 -27.36
N GLY A 267 -5.49 -6.45 -26.93
CA GLY A 267 -4.88 -7.43 -27.84
C GLY A 267 -4.07 -6.77 -28.97
N ALA A 268 -4.28 -7.25 -30.20
CA ALA A 268 -3.66 -6.70 -31.41
C ALA A 268 -4.28 -5.37 -31.87
N ASP A 269 -5.42 -4.96 -31.32
CA ASP A 269 -6.14 -3.75 -31.74
C ASP A 269 -5.47 -2.47 -31.24
N ALA A 270 -4.50 -2.58 -30.32
CA ALA A 270 -3.68 -1.46 -29.86
C ALA A 270 -2.60 -1.08 -30.89
N VAL A 271 -3.00 -0.59 -32.07
CA VAL A 271 -2.09 -0.22 -33.17
C VAL A 271 -0.97 0.73 -32.71
N GLY A 272 -1.27 1.66 -31.80
CA GLY A 272 -0.29 2.61 -31.24
C GLY A 272 0.79 2.00 -30.33
N LEU A 273 0.72 0.69 -30.04
CA LEU A 273 1.71 -0.07 -29.26
C LEU A 273 2.50 -1.09 -30.13
N ALA A 274 2.21 -1.20 -31.43
CA ALA A 274 2.74 -2.26 -32.27
C ALA A 274 4.29 -2.26 -32.34
N ASP A 275 4.88 -1.07 -32.39
CA ASP A 275 6.32 -0.84 -32.41
C ASP A 275 7.02 -1.15 -31.08
N LEU A 276 6.31 -1.08 -29.95
CA LEU A 276 6.85 -1.48 -28.63
C LEU A 276 7.12 -2.99 -28.54
N ARG A 277 6.56 -3.77 -29.47
CA ARG A 277 6.70 -5.24 -29.54
C ARG A 277 6.44 -5.91 -28.18
N VAL A 278 5.37 -5.48 -27.51
CA VAL A 278 5.05 -5.83 -26.11
C VAL A 278 5.11 -7.34 -25.88
N VAL A 279 4.49 -8.15 -26.76
CA VAL A 279 4.49 -9.62 -26.63
C VAL A 279 5.90 -10.21 -26.71
N GLN A 280 6.73 -9.72 -27.63
CA GLN A 280 8.11 -10.23 -27.78
C GLN A 280 8.95 -9.90 -26.54
N ARG A 281 8.83 -8.68 -26.02
CA ARG A 281 9.56 -8.27 -24.80
C ARG A 281 9.07 -9.01 -23.56
N LEU A 282 7.77 -9.24 -23.42
CA LEU A 282 7.24 -10.06 -22.33
C LEU A 282 7.76 -11.49 -22.40
N ARG A 283 7.87 -12.09 -23.60
CA ARG A 283 8.48 -13.41 -23.78
C ARG A 283 9.96 -13.45 -23.42
N SER A 284 10.70 -12.35 -23.52
CA SER A 284 12.10 -12.30 -23.07
C SER A 284 12.26 -12.16 -21.55
N TYR A 285 11.20 -11.79 -20.83
CA TYR A 285 11.19 -11.68 -19.36
C TYR A 285 10.66 -12.94 -18.66
N LEU A 286 10.03 -13.86 -19.40
CA LEU A 286 9.52 -15.16 -18.93
C LEU A 286 10.55 -16.26 -19.19
#